data_AF-A0A4Y5YN78-F1
#
_entry.id   AF-A0A4Y5YN78-F1
#
_cell.length_a   1.000
_cell.length_b   1.000
_cell.length_c   1.000
_cell.angle_alpha   90.00
_cell.angle_beta   90.00
_cell.angle_gamma   90.00
#
_symmetry.space_group_name_H-M   'P 1'
#
loop_
_entity.id
_entity.type
_entity.pdbx_description
1 polymer ?
#
loop_
_entity_poly.entity_id
_entity_poly.type
_entity_poly.pdbx_seq_one_letter_code
_entity_poly.pdbx_strand_id
1 'polypeptide(L)'
;MRSPPCSGYAGVMTPVRAYDPSRISTAGMVIAQAHDDIAEALAHLDAEVSTLRSGWNGEATDAYSRAQALWTTRLAEMNRILELASTAAGNSAARYSRGRAKIAARWS
;
A
#
# COMPACT_ATOMS: atom_id res chain seq x y z
N MET A 1 48.01 38.13 2.79
CA MET A 1 47.59 36.91 2.07
C MET A 1 46.09 37.00 1.84
N ARG A 2 45.65 37.05 0.58
CA ARG A 2 44.24 37.07 0.17
C ARG A 2 43.82 35.65 -0.22
N SER A 3 42.71 35.15 0.30
CA SER A 3 42.09 33.88 -0.10
C SER A 3 41.28 34.06 -1.40
N PRO A 4 41.32 33.11 -2.36
CA PRO A 4 40.45 33.15 -3.54
C PRO A 4 39.07 32.51 -3.28
N PRO A 5 38.02 32.90 -4.02
CA PRO A 5 36.67 32.37 -3.88
C PRO A 5 36.54 30.98 -4.55
N CYS A 6 35.94 30.02 -3.87
CA CYS A 6 35.60 28.73 -4.46
C CYS A 6 34.51 28.92 -5.54
N SER A 7 34.95 28.94 -6.79
CA SER A 7 34.11 28.86 -7.98
C SER A 7 33.93 27.38 -8.38
N GLY A 8 32.67 26.97 -8.54
CA GLY A 8 32.26 25.93 -9.49
C GLY A 8 32.51 24.47 -9.12
N TYR A 9 31.47 23.82 -8.59
CA TYR A 9 30.96 22.56 -9.14
C TYR A 9 29.50 22.42 -8.67
N ALA A 10 28.61 23.18 -9.30
CA ALA A 10 27.18 22.87 -9.30
C ALA A 10 26.98 21.62 -10.19
N GLY A 11 27.46 20.47 -9.72
CA GLY A 11 27.01 19.20 -10.25
C GLY A 11 25.51 19.17 -10.05
N VAL A 12 24.76 19.08 -11.14
CA VAL A 12 23.30 18.91 -11.11
C VAL A 12 23.05 17.69 -10.24
N MET A 13 22.72 17.91 -8.97
CA MET A 13 22.21 16.85 -8.11
C MET A 13 20.90 16.49 -8.76
N THR A 14 20.94 15.50 -9.65
CA THR A 14 19.73 14.89 -10.19
C THR A 14 18.86 14.62 -8.97
N PRO A 15 17.65 15.20 -8.90
CA PRO A 15 16.85 15.06 -7.71
C PRO A 15 16.72 13.56 -7.47
N VAL A 16 17.17 13.10 -6.29
CA VAL A 16 16.93 11.75 -5.81
C VAL A 16 15.46 11.50 -6.12
N ARG A 17 15.18 10.55 -7.03
CA ARG A 17 13.85 10.26 -7.57
C ARG A 17 12.83 10.53 -6.47
N ALA A 18 12.07 11.62 -6.62
CA ALA A 18 11.29 12.16 -5.51
C ALA A 18 10.33 11.07 -5.04
N TYR A 19 10.69 10.43 -3.95
CA TYR A 19 9.86 9.43 -3.31
C TYR A 19 8.77 10.22 -2.60
N ASP A 20 7.53 10.01 -3.03
CA ASP A 20 6.37 10.66 -2.44
C ASP A 20 5.63 9.65 -1.54
N PRO A 21 5.83 9.71 -0.21
CA PRO A 21 5.18 8.81 0.72
C PRO A 21 3.65 8.94 0.68
N SER A 22 3.13 10.11 0.28
CA SER A 22 1.69 10.36 0.20
C SER A 22 1.02 9.53 -0.89
N ARG A 23 1.76 9.15 -1.95
CA ARG A 23 1.23 8.28 -3.01
C ARG A 23 1.03 6.84 -2.53
N ILE A 24 1.90 6.35 -1.67
CA ILE A 24 1.76 4.99 -1.10
C ILE A 24 0.64 4.96 -0.07
N SER A 25 0.51 5.99 0.78
CA SER A 25 -0.64 6.07 1.69
C SER A 25 -1.96 6.18 0.93
N THR A 26 -2.00 6.96 -0.16
CA THR A 26 -3.17 7.05 -1.04
C THR A 26 -3.50 5.70 -1.69
N ALA A 27 -2.50 4.99 -2.23
CA ALA A 27 -2.70 3.65 -2.77
C ALA A 27 -3.22 2.68 -1.70
N GLY A 28 -2.71 2.77 -0.47
CA GLY A 28 -3.20 1.99 0.67
C GLY A 28 -4.68 2.24 0.95
N MET A 29 -5.11 3.50 0.99
CA MET A 29 -6.53 3.85 1.18
C MET A 29 -7.42 3.32 0.05
N VAL A 30 -6.99 3.47 -1.21
CA VAL A 30 -7.74 2.96 -2.37
C VAL A 30 -7.92 1.45 -2.30
N ILE A 31 -6.86 0.71 -1.91
CA ILE A 31 -6.94 -0.74 -1.86
C ILE A 31 -7.72 -1.21 -0.61
N ALA A 32 -7.65 -0.48 0.51
CA ALA A 32 -8.51 -0.73 1.67
C ALA A 32 -10.00 -0.54 1.30
N GLN A 33 -10.33 0.52 0.57
CA GLN A 33 -11.69 0.72 0.06
C GLN A 33 -12.10 -0.44 -0.87
N ALA A 34 -11.24 -0.81 -1.82
CA ALA A 34 -11.52 -1.93 -2.72
C ALA A 34 -11.68 -3.27 -1.96
N HIS A 35 -10.96 -3.46 -0.85
CA HIS A 35 -11.14 -4.61 0.02
C HIS A 35 -12.54 -4.62 0.64
N ASP A 36 -12.98 -3.49 1.19
CA ASP A 36 -14.29 -3.38 1.82
C ASP A 36 -15.42 -3.57 0.79
N ASP A 37 -15.28 -2.99 -0.40
CA ASP A 37 -16.21 -3.18 -1.52
C ASP A 37 -16.30 -4.66 -1.95
N ILE A 38 -15.15 -5.35 -2.03
CA ILE A 38 -15.12 -6.79 -2.37
C ILE A 38 -15.74 -7.60 -1.23
N ALA A 39 -15.46 -7.28 0.03
CA ALA A 39 -16.03 -7.98 1.18
C ALA A 39 -17.57 -7.84 1.21
N GLU A 40 -18.09 -6.65 0.91
CA GLU A 40 -19.53 -6.40 0.80
C GLU A 40 -20.15 -7.19 -0.36
N ALA A 41 -19.54 -7.14 -1.55
CA ALA A 41 -20.01 -7.88 -2.71
C ALA A 41 -20.04 -9.40 -2.45
N LEU A 42 -19.04 -9.92 -1.73
CA LEU A 42 -18.99 -11.33 -1.33
C LEU A 42 -20.02 -11.68 -0.26
N ALA A 43 -20.29 -10.79 0.69
CA ALA A 43 -21.36 -10.99 1.67
C ALA A 43 -22.74 -10.99 1.00
N HIS A 44 -22.94 -10.12 0.01
CA HIS A 44 -24.15 -10.10 -0.81
C HIS A 44 -24.30 -11.40 -1.61
N LEU A 45 -23.23 -11.85 -2.27
CA LEU A 45 -23.20 -13.12 -2.98
C LEU A 45 -23.53 -14.30 -2.05
N ASP A 46 -22.96 -14.32 -0.83
CA ASP A 46 -23.23 -15.39 0.15
C ASP A 46 -24.70 -15.42 0.58
N ALA A 47 -25.32 -14.25 0.74
CA ALA A 47 -26.74 -14.13 1.01
C ALA A 47 -27.58 -14.70 -0.15
N GLU A 48 -27.31 -14.30 -1.40
CA GLU A 48 -28.00 -14.83 -2.59
C GLU A 48 -27.83 -16.35 -2.72
N VAL A 49 -26.60 -16.83 -2.57
CA VAL A 49 -26.27 -18.26 -2.61
C VAL A 49 -27.01 -19.02 -1.53
N SER A 50 -27.12 -18.48 -0.31
CA SER A 50 -27.84 -19.14 0.78
C SER A 50 -29.31 -19.43 0.44
N THR A 51 -29.96 -18.54 -0.34
CA THR A 51 -31.35 -18.72 -0.79
C THR A 51 -31.49 -19.81 -1.86
N LEU A 52 -30.46 -20.01 -2.67
CA LEU A 52 -30.45 -20.97 -3.79
C LEU A 52 -29.91 -22.35 -3.38
N ARG A 53 -29.25 -22.42 -2.22
CA ARG A 53 -28.51 -23.60 -1.75
C ARG A 53 -29.39 -24.82 -1.52
N SER A 54 -30.69 -24.64 -1.27
CA SER A 54 -31.65 -25.75 -1.11
C SER A 54 -31.81 -26.62 -2.37
N GLY A 55 -31.43 -26.10 -3.55
CA GLY A 55 -31.46 -26.83 -4.82
C GLY A 55 -30.10 -27.34 -5.30
N TRP A 56 -29.02 -27.08 -4.55
CA TRP A 56 -27.67 -27.45 -4.97
C TRP A 56 -27.37 -28.92 -4.64
N ASN A 57 -26.68 -29.58 -5.56
CA ASN A 57 -26.06 -30.87 -5.28
C ASN A 57 -24.75 -30.67 -4.47
N GLY A 58 -24.17 -31.78 -3.99
CA GLY A 58 -22.94 -31.73 -3.18
C GLY A 58 -21.75 -31.07 -3.89
N GLU A 59 -21.61 -31.26 -5.20
CA GLU A 59 -20.51 -30.69 -5.98
C GLU A 59 -20.56 -29.14 -6.05
N ALA A 60 -21.76 -28.57 -6.22
CA ALA A 60 -21.95 -27.12 -6.20
C ALA A 60 -21.64 -26.52 -4.82
N THR A 61 -22.05 -27.21 -3.76
CA THR A 61 -21.72 -26.85 -2.38
C THR A 61 -20.20 -26.84 -2.13
N ASP A 62 -19.50 -27.87 -2.61
CA ASP A 62 -18.06 -27.98 -2.44
C ASP A 62 -17.30 -26.94 -3.28
N ALA A 63 -17.74 -26.69 -4.52
CA ALA A 63 -17.15 -25.69 -5.39
C ALA A 63 -17.24 -24.28 -4.78
N TYR A 64 -18.41 -23.94 -4.23
CA TYR A 64 -18.60 -22.67 -3.55
C TYR A 64 -17.73 -22.56 -2.29
N SER A 65 -17.70 -23.60 -1.46
CA SER A 65 -16.89 -23.61 -0.23
C SER A 65 -15.40 -23.42 -0.53
N ARG A 66 -14.89 -24.01 -1.63
CA ARG A 66 -13.52 -23.80 -2.11
C ARG A 66 -13.28 -22.36 -2.58
N ALA A 67 -14.21 -21.81 -3.35
CA ALA A 67 -14.12 -20.42 -3.80
C ALA A 67 -14.10 -19.47 -2.59
N GLN A 68 -14.95 -19.74 -1.60
CA GLN A 68 -15.07 -18.95 -0.38
C GLN A 68 -13.76 -18.91 0.42
N ALA A 69 -13.16 -20.07 0.65
CA ALA A 69 -11.87 -20.15 1.31
C ALA A 69 -10.77 -19.43 0.51
N LEU A 70 -10.80 -19.56 -0.83
CA LEU A 70 -9.80 -18.97 -1.70
C LEU A 70 -9.84 -17.44 -1.65
N TRP A 71 -10.98 -16.80 -1.92
CA TRP A 71 -11.04 -15.34 -1.94
C TRP A 71 -10.73 -14.76 -0.55
N THR A 72 -11.18 -15.40 0.53
CA THR A 72 -10.92 -14.96 1.91
C THR A 72 -9.42 -14.94 2.20
N THR A 73 -8.71 -16.00 1.78
CA THR A 73 -7.25 -16.09 1.93
C THR A 73 -6.53 -15.01 1.11
N ARG A 74 -6.98 -14.76 -0.14
CA ARG A 74 -6.36 -13.77 -1.03
C ARG A 74 -6.55 -12.35 -0.51
N LEU A 75 -7.72 -12.03 0.03
CA LEU A 75 -8.01 -10.73 0.64
C LEU A 75 -7.15 -10.48 1.87
N ALA A 76 -7.02 -11.47 2.75
CA ALA A 76 -6.15 -11.38 3.93
C ALA A 76 -4.68 -11.12 3.56
N GLU A 77 -4.16 -11.81 2.55
CA GLU A 77 -2.78 -11.61 2.07
C GLU A 77 -2.58 -10.22 1.46
N MET A 78 -3.56 -9.73 0.69
CA MET A 78 -3.52 -8.39 0.14
C MET A 78 -3.43 -7.33 1.25
N ASN A 79 -4.28 -7.43 2.28
CA ASN A 79 -4.26 -6.52 3.42
C ASN A 79 -2.90 -6.50 4.13
N ARG A 80 -2.31 -7.67 4.34
CA ARG A 80 -0.99 -7.81 4.94
C ARG A 80 0.11 -7.12 4.12
N ILE A 81 0.11 -7.28 2.79
CA ILE A 81 1.10 -6.65 1.91
C ILE A 81 0.97 -5.11 1.96
N LEU A 82 -0.26 -4.59 2.01
CA LEU A 82 -0.50 -3.15 2.09
C LEU A 82 -0.03 -2.55 3.40
N GLU A 83 -0.29 -3.23 4.51
CA GLU A 83 0.17 -2.80 5.82
C GLU A 83 1.71 -2.72 5.87
N LEU A 84 2.38 -3.72 5.29
CA LEU A 84 3.84 -3.72 5.15
C LEU A 84 4.32 -2.56 4.26
N ALA A 85 3.69 -2.34 3.12
CA ALA A 85 4.04 -1.25 2.19
C ALA A 85 3.83 0.14 2.82
N SER A 86 2.71 0.34 3.53
CA SER A 86 2.40 1.56 4.26
C SER A 86 3.42 1.84 5.36
N THR A 87 3.77 0.82 6.15
CA THR A 87 4.81 0.92 7.19
C THR A 87 6.17 1.29 6.60
N ALA A 88 6.57 0.63 5.51
CA ALA A 88 7.81 0.94 4.82
C ALA A 88 7.85 2.38 4.27
N ALA A 89 6.72 2.86 3.74
CA ALA A 89 6.58 4.23 3.26
C ALA A 89 6.66 5.27 4.38
N GLY A 90 5.96 5.06 5.49
CA GLY A 90 6.03 5.93 6.67
C GLY A 90 7.44 6.01 7.26
N ASN A 91 8.12 4.87 7.38
CA ASN A 91 9.52 4.81 7.82
C ASN A 91 10.46 5.58 6.89
N SER A 92 10.23 5.48 5.58
CA SER A 92 11.03 6.18 4.56
C SER A 92 10.81 7.68 4.60
N ALA A 93 9.55 8.13 4.75
CA ALA A 93 9.18 9.53 4.92
C ALA A 93 9.89 10.17 6.12
N ALA A 94 9.84 9.48 7.28
CA ALA A 94 10.46 9.95 8.51
C ALA A 94 12.00 10.00 8.40
N ARG A 95 12.62 9.05 7.70
CA ARG A 95 14.06 9.08 7.42
C ARG A 95 14.43 10.26 6.52
N TYR A 96 13.63 10.53 5.48
CA TYR A 96 13.86 11.64 4.58
C TYR A 96 13.75 13.01 5.28
N SER A 97 12.70 13.22 6.09
CA SER A 97 12.53 14.50 6.82
C SER A 97 13.67 14.74 7.83
N ARG A 98 14.09 13.70 8.57
CA ARG A 98 15.25 13.76 9.47
C ARG A 98 16.54 14.09 8.72
N GLY A 99 16.74 13.49 7.54
CA GLY A 99 17.87 13.80 6.68
C GLY A 99 17.91 15.27 6.26
N ARG A 100 16.76 15.80 5.82
CA ARG A 100 16.64 17.23 5.47
C ARG A 100 16.90 18.15 6.65
N ALA A 101 16.33 17.86 7.82
CA ALA A 101 16.53 18.66 9.03
C ALA A 101 18.01 18.67 9.45
N LYS A 102 18.69 17.51 9.39
CA LYS A 102 20.11 17.39 9.71
C LYS A 102 21.00 18.16 8.74
N ILE A 103 20.68 18.13 7.44
CA ILE A 103 21.39 18.92 6.43
C ILE A 103 21.17 20.41 6.71
N ALA A 104 19.92 20.85 6.88
CA ALA A 104 19.60 22.25 7.17
C ALA A 104 20.35 22.78 8.42
N ALA A 105 20.36 22.00 9.51
CA ALA A 105 21.07 22.35 10.74
C ALA A 105 22.60 22.42 10.60
N ARG A 106 23.17 21.85 9.53
CA ARG A 106 24.61 21.90 9.26
C ARG A 106 25.03 23.09 8.40
N TRP A 107 24.06 23.73 7.73
CA TRP A 107 24.27 24.90 6.88
C TRP A 107 23.67 26.19 7.47
N SER A 108 23.05 26.11 8.65
CA SER A 108 22.67 27.24 9.51
C SER A 108 23.80 27.59 10.47
#